data_AF-A0A1M5XBA3-F1
#
_entry.id   AF-A0A1M5XBA3-F1
#
_cell.length_a   1.000
_cell.length_b   1.000
_cell.length_c   1.000
_cell.angle_alpha   90.00
_cell.angle_beta   90.00
_cell.angle_gamma   90.00
#
_symmetry.space_group_name_H-M   'P 1'
#
loop_
_entity.id
_entity.type
_entity.pdbx_description
1 polymer ?
#
loop_
_entity_poly.entity_id
_entity_poly.type
_entity_poly.pdbx_seq_one_letter_code
_entity_poly.pdbx_strand_id
1 'polypeptide(L)'
;MSINLSFGQNHPKYKIYNQSDFEKNKVFNQVYSLRIDKSNLESQAEDSIFYFIDARNYKGIINYGVTFRSKNHRNFHFLEYLSMCFLKIEINKCYYSQKDSIINIEGFVSGNWDWGSNQLIQGKKMKSNIDILLGKKTDTIRSYYLGKTVNKDSVEVKFHNKEANEFTVLDTFPAFYFKKYSHYRTSSQYGRLPFKISGKVTKNTLLAFGSWSTYSEIFDLGSMIYYPEKNQQKKVIKKEELDCIPIITANKLVSDIEKEKTQKEEINYYTHTQNAENYILARQYAKAKEEYNLLSQNYPILFARDISNAARCAILSRDFKTAFLWSEKLALKGIELSYFNSKIFNGMRKNPEWKIFSIKYDSICKLTKSNWNLKLKKDLDNLLNEDQADYGLENRKSPKTLYETTERVTGKLIDLLKKEGFPSEEKIGSLVGKDTVLISFPDFYVLILHAMQQTPKNMTALNELLDKSSNALEYDKKRNFNNILGAGSCFRIYKGNLYNSKSCGRNDLEVRKISFKFNNPHGFIMDYGNFVIEAYDAKNPKTADDYYKENYNLIMKLTDDWEFYDK
;
A
#
# COMPACT_ATOMS: atom_id res chain seq x y z
N MET A 1 -19.49 13.57 -85.71
CA MET A 1 -19.42 14.12 -84.33
C MET A 1 -19.46 12.96 -83.37
N SER A 2 -18.32 12.61 -82.79
CA SER A 2 -18.16 11.47 -81.87
C SER A 2 -18.21 12.00 -80.45
N ILE A 3 -19.25 11.66 -79.70
CA ILE A 3 -19.43 12.08 -78.30
C ILE A 3 -18.65 11.10 -77.42
N ASN A 4 -17.51 11.54 -76.89
CA ASN A 4 -16.74 10.82 -75.88
C ASN A 4 -17.47 10.94 -74.52
N LEU A 5 -18.27 9.93 -74.17
CA LEU A 5 -18.78 9.74 -72.81
C LEU A 5 -17.67 9.12 -71.95
N SER A 6 -16.85 10.00 -71.36
CA SER A 6 -15.97 9.64 -70.26
C SER A 6 -16.81 9.29 -69.03
N PHE A 7 -16.95 7.99 -68.74
CA PHE A 7 -17.41 7.52 -67.44
C PHE A 7 -16.31 7.79 -66.41
N GLY A 8 -16.36 8.96 -65.78
CA GLY A 8 -15.51 9.27 -64.62
C GLY A 8 -15.72 8.21 -63.55
N GLN A 9 -14.70 7.37 -63.32
CA GLN A 9 -14.68 6.45 -62.20
C GLN A 9 -14.73 7.28 -60.91
N ASN A 10 -15.90 7.29 -60.26
CA ASN A 10 -16.05 7.86 -58.92
C ASN A 10 -15.12 7.10 -57.98
N HIS A 11 -13.92 7.64 -57.76
CA HIS A 11 -12.99 7.08 -56.80
C HIS A 11 -13.70 6.99 -55.44
N PRO A 12 -13.71 5.81 -54.79
CA PRO A 12 -14.38 5.66 -53.51
C PRO A 12 -13.84 6.69 -52.52
N LYS A 13 -14.74 7.47 -51.92
CA LYS A 13 -14.41 8.56 -51.01
C LYS A 13 -14.01 7.97 -49.66
N TYR A 14 -12.73 7.67 -49.49
CA TYR A 14 -12.17 7.20 -48.22
C TYR A 14 -12.01 8.36 -47.24
N LYS A 15 -12.35 8.13 -45.96
CA LYS A 15 -11.92 9.02 -44.88
C LYS A 15 -10.55 8.56 -44.36
N ILE A 16 -9.65 9.51 -44.15
CA ILE A 16 -8.29 9.27 -43.66
C ILE A 16 -8.23 9.72 -42.20
N TYR A 17 -7.62 8.89 -41.35
CA TYR A 17 -7.33 9.22 -39.96
C TYR A 17 -5.81 9.15 -39.71
N ASN A 18 -5.32 10.00 -38.82
CA ASN A 18 -3.90 10.08 -38.46
C ASN A 18 -3.67 9.69 -36.98
N GLN A 19 -2.41 9.62 -36.54
CA GLN A 19 -2.06 9.29 -35.14
C GLN A 19 -2.84 10.12 -34.10
N SER A 20 -3.04 11.42 -34.34
CA SER A 20 -3.70 12.30 -33.38
C SER A 20 -5.17 11.93 -33.15
N ASP A 21 -5.83 11.37 -34.17
CA ASP A 21 -7.20 10.88 -34.05
C ASP A 21 -7.27 9.66 -33.12
N PHE A 22 -6.27 8.78 -33.20
CA PHE A 22 -6.15 7.63 -32.31
C PHE A 22 -5.84 8.07 -30.88
N GLU A 23 -4.89 8.98 -30.67
CA GLU A 23 -4.53 9.47 -29.33
C GLU A 23 -5.73 10.13 -28.62
N LYS A 24 -6.55 10.91 -29.33
CA LYS A 24 -7.78 11.49 -28.77
C LYS A 24 -8.79 10.43 -28.35
N ASN A 25 -8.82 9.29 -29.05
CA ASN A 25 -9.76 8.19 -28.81
C ASN A 25 -9.15 7.02 -28.01
N LYS A 26 -7.97 7.22 -27.41
CA LYS A 26 -7.36 6.25 -26.50
C LYS A 26 -8.18 6.12 -25.22
N VAL A 27 -8.40 4.89 -24.78
CA VAL A 27 -9.19 4.53 -23.60
C VAL A 27 -8.44 3.55 -22.70
N PHE A 28 -8.81 3.51 -21.42
CA PHE A 28 -8.33 2.52 -20.44
C PHE A 28 -6.80 2.45 -20.25
N ASN A 29 -6.14 3.61 -20.22
CA ASN A 29 -4.71 3.72 -19.99
C ASN A 29 -4.30 3.07 -18.65
N GLN A 30 -3.30 2.19 -18.66
CA GLN A 30 -2.81 1.48 -17.45
C GLN A 30 -3.86 0.63 -16.74
N VAL A 31 -4.92 0.21 -17.43
CA VAL A 31 -5.97 -0.62 -16.84
C VAL A 31 -5.78 -2.08 -17.21
N TYR A 32 -5.80 -2.37 -18.51
CA TYR A 32 -5.90 -3.74 -19.00
C TYR A 32 -4.55 -4.34 -19.40
N SER A 33 -4.43 -5.65 -19.21
CA SER A 33 -3.35 -6.50 -19.71
C SER A 33 -3.92 -7.63 -20.52
N LEU A 34 -3.27 -8.00 -21.62
CA LEU A 34 -3.71 -9.15 -22.41
C LEU A 34 -3.28 -10.45 -21.75
N ARG A 35 -4.23 -11.36 -21.58
CA ARG A 35 -4.00 -12.74 -21.17
C ARG A 35 -4.57 -13.71 -22.19
N ILE A 36 -3.89 -14.83 -22.32
CA ILE A 36 -4.24 -15.93 -23.21
C ILE A 36 -4.28 -17.18 -22.32
N ASP A 37 -5.36 -17.96 -22.42
CA ASP A 37 -5.70 -19.10 -21.55
C ASP A 37 -4.59 -20.18 -21.45
N LYS A 38 -3.61 -20.16 -22.37
CA LYS A 38 -2.43 -21.04 -22.30
C LYS A 38 -1.36 -20.61 -21.28
N SER A 39 -1.55 -19.53 -20.55
CA SER A 39 -0.59 -19.11 -19.52
C SER A 39 -0.72 -19.98 -18.27
N ASN A 40 0.39 -20.20 -17.54
CA ASN A 40 0.46 -21.05 -16.35
C ASN A 40 -0.48 -20.63 -15.18
N LEU A 41 -1.27 -19.58 -15.34
CA LEU A 41 -2.12 -18.93 -14.34
C LEU A 41 -3.63 -19.08 -14.62
N GLU A 42 -4.02 -19.83 -15.66
CA GLU A 42 -5.42 -20.05 -16.06
C GLU A 42 -5.69 -21.56 -16.28
N SER A 43 -6.95 -21.97 -16.09
CA SER A 43 -7.37 -23.37 -16.22
C SER A 43 -7.18 -23.86 -17.66
N GLN A 44 -6.97 -25.17 -17.87
CA GLN A 44 -6.86 -25.80 -19.21
C GLN A 44 -8.18 -25.80 -20.01
N ALA A 45 -9.02 -24.77 -19.88
CA ALA A 45 -10.14 -24.60 -20.77
C ALA A 45 -9.59 -24.47 -22.21
N GLU A 46 -10.17 -25.22 -23.15
CA GLU A 46 -9.80 -25.21 -24.57
C GLU A 46 -10.09 -23.87 -25.26
N ASP A 47 -10.45 -22.84 -24.49
CA ASP A 47 -10.88 -21.56 -25.02
C ASP A 47 -9.66 -20.77 -25.50
N SER A 48 -9.58 -20.55 -26.81
CA SER A 48 -8.51 -19.78 -27.46
C SER A 48 -8.76 -18.28 -27.43
N ILE A 49 -9.68 -17.82 -26.58
CA ILE A 49 -10.10 -16.43 -26.49
C ILE A 49 -9.06 -15.57 -25.77
N PHE A 50 -8.89 -14.36 -26.31
CA PHE A 50 -8.04 -13.30 -25.76
C PHE A 50 -8.81 -12.45 -24.75
N TYR A 51 -8.32 -12.39 -23.52
CA TYR A 51 -8.92 -11.62 -22.44
C TYR A 51 -8.07 -10.43 -22.06
N PHE A 52 -8.68 -9.26 -21.97
CA PHE A 52 -8.08 -8.04 -21.45
C PHE A 52 -8.51 -7.88 -20.00
N ILE A 53 -7.60 -8.09 -19.05
CA ILE A 53 -7.89 -8.16 -17.62
C ILE A 53 -7.42 -6.90 -16.90
N ASP A 54 -8.27 -6.32 -16.04
CA ASP A 54 -7.91 -5.20 -15.15
C ASP A 54 -7.13 -5.72 -13.94
N ALA A 55 -5.81 -5.73 -14.06
CA ALA A 55 -4.91 -6.27 -13.04
C ALA A 55 -4.50 -5.25 -11.96
N ARG A 56 -5.08 -4.03 -11.95
CA ARG A 56 -4.68 -2.98 -10.99
C ARG A 56 -4.88 -3.36 -9.52
N ASN A 57 -5.79 -4.30 -9.27
CA ASN A 57 -6.09 -4.80 -7.94
C ASN A 57 -5.33 -6.08 -7.57
N TYR A 58 -4.38 -6.52 -8.40
CA TYR A 58 -3.54 -7.67 -8.13
C TYR A 58 -2.63 -7.44 -6.93
N LYS A 59 -2.59 -8.37 -5.97
CA LYS A 59 -1.88 -8.20 -4.69
C LYS A 59 -0.67 -9.11 -4.51
N GLY A 60 -0.43 -10.03 -5.43
CA GLY A 60 0.54 -11.10 -5.27
C GLY A 60 -0.03 -12.33 -4.56
N ILE A 61 0.51 -13.50 -4.88
CA ILE A 61 -0.06 -14.81 -4.54
C ILE A 61 -0.20 -15.00 -3.03
N ILE A 62 0.86 -14.69 -2.27
CA ILE A 62 0.85 -14.86 -0.80
C ILE A 62 -0.14 -13.92 -0.11
N ASN A 63 -0.51 -12.80 -0.74
CA ASN A 63 -1.45 -11.84 -0.17
C ASN A 63 -2.91 -12.25 -0.30
N TYR A 64 -3.20 -13.30 -1.07
CA TYR A 64 -4.51 -13.95 -1.06
C TYR A 64 -4.66 -14.93 0.12
N GLY A 65 -3.61 -15.18 0.91
CA GLY A 65 -3.62 -16.20 1.97
C GLY A 65 -3.18 -17.58 1.49
N VAL A 66 -2.40 -17.61 0.41
CA VAL A 66 -1.71 -18.83 -0.05
C VAL A 66 -0.45 -19.01 0.80
N THR A 67 -0.30 -20.20 1.38
CA THR A 67 0.89 -20.61 2.11
C THR A 67 1.62 -21.70 1.35
N PHE A 68 2.94 -21.69 1.48
CA PHE A 68 3.82 -22.67 0.85
C PHE A 68 4.69 -23.29 1.94
N ARG A 69 4.79 -24.63 1.96
CA ARG A 69 5.60 -25.38 2.92
C ARG A 69 6.39 -26.46 2.19
N SER A 70 7.69 -26.54 2.47
CA SER A 70 8.53 -27.60 1.93
C SER A 70 8.14 -28.96 2.50
N LYS A 71 7.82 -29.94 1.64
CA LYS A 71 7.47 -31.31 2.05
C LYS A 71 8.68 -32.05 2.65
N ASN A 72 9.88 -31.71 2.20
CA ASN A 72 11.14 -32.29 2.68
C ASN A 72 11.86 -31.39 3.70
N HIS A 73 11.18 -30.37 4.22
CA HIS A 73 11.72 -29.40 5.19
C HIS A 73 12.97 -28.63 4.73
N ARG A 74 13.33 -28.66 3.44
CA ARG A 74 14.39 -27.81 2.90
C ARG A 74 13.90 -26.37 2.73
N ASN A 75 14.78 -25.41 3.01
CA ASN A 75 14.53 -24.00 2.75
C ASN A 75 14.32 -23.79 1.25
N PHE A 76 13.27 -23.05 0.90
CA PHE A 76 13.05 -22.59 -0.47
C PHE A 76 12.56 -21.15 -0.43
N HIS A 77 12.94 -20.38 -1.43
CA HIS A 77 12.54 -18.99 -1.56
C HIS A 77 11.45 -18.88 -2.63
N PHE A 78 10.25 -18.51 -2.22
CA PHE A 78 9.25 -18.00 -3.15
C PHE A 78 9.50 -16.51 -3.32
N LEU A 79 9.77 -16.09 -4.55
CA LEU A 79 9.94 -14.69 -4.93
C LEU A 79 8.98 -14.39 -6.07
N GLU A 80 8.04 -13.49 -5.81
CA GLU A 80 7.17 -12.96 -6.85
C GLU A 80 7.57 -11.52 -7.21
N TYR A 81 7.73 -11.30 -8.51
CA TYR A 81 7.96 -10.00 -9.12
C TYR A 81 7.05 -9.88 -10.33
N LEU A 82 6.27 -8.82 -10.39
CA LEU A 82 5.40 -8.53 -11.53
C LEU A 82 5.55 -7.07 -11.90
N SER A 83 5.95 -6.80 -13.15
CA SER A 83 6.01 -5.47 -13.73
C SER A 83 5.29 -5.47 -15.08
N MET A 84 4.72 -4.33 -15.44
CA MET A 84 4.02 -4.13 -16.71
C MET A 84 4.65 -2.99 -17.49
N CYS A 85 5.05 -3.27 -18.73
CA CYS A 85 5.67 -2.30 -19.61
C CYS A 85 4.64 -1.63 -20.52
N PHE A 86 5.03 -0.52 -21.16
CA PHE A 86 4.17 0.17 -22.11
C PHE A 86 4.43 -0.25 -23.55
N LEU A 87 3.37 -0.26 -24.35
CA LEU A 87 3.44 -0.31 -25.80
C LEU A 87 3.40 1.11 -26.36
N LYS A 88 4.15 1.34 -27.43
CA LYS A 88 4.10 2.54 -28.25
C LYS A 88 3.56 2.18 -29.63
N ILE A 89 2.43 2.79 -29.99
CA ILE A 89 1.72 2.55 -31.25
C ILE A 89 1.91 3.75 -32.17
N GLU A 90 2.35 3.49 -33.40
CA GLU A 90 2.52 4.49 -34.46
C GLU A 90 1.64 4.11 -35.66
N ILE A 91 0.66 4.93 -35.98
CA ILE A 91 -0.27 4.74 -37.09
C ILE A 91 0.25 5.52 -38.29
N ASN A 92 0.62 4.81 -39.36
CA ASN A 92 1.12 5.45 -40.59
C ASN A 92 0.00 5.69 -41.59
N LYS A 93 -0.91 4.72 -41.72
CA LYS A 93 -2.00 4.78 -42.70
C LYS A 93 -3.27 4.24 -42.06
N CYS A 94 -4.36 5.00 -42.19
CA CYS A 94 -5.68 4.56 -41.78
C CYS A 94 -6.72 5.05 -42.80
N TYR A 95 -7.37 4.11 -43.47
CA TYR A 95 -8.40 4.39 -44.47
C TYR A 95 -9.72 3.74 -44.06
N TYR A 96 -10.80 4.51 -44.06
CA TYR A 96 -12.14 4.02 -43.78
C TYR A 96 -13.04 4.16 -45.02
N SER A 97 -13.62 3.05 -45.47
CA SER A 97 -14.69 3.01 -46.48
C SER A 97 -16.04 3.13 -45.77
N GLN A 98 -16.73 4.25 -45.95
CA GLN A 98 -18.07 4.44 -45.38
C GLN A 98 -19.10 3.47 -46.00
N LYS A 99 -18.95 3.15 -47.30
CA LYS A 99 -19.84 2.24 -48.02
C LYS A 99 -19.86 0.85 -47.39
N ASP A 100 -18.68 0.33 -47.06
CA ASP A 100 -18.53 -1.06 -46.59
C ASP A 100 -18.38 -1.14 -45.07
N SER A 101 -18.24 0.02 -44.41
CA SER A 101 -17.87 0.15 -43.01
C SER A 101 -16.57 -0.58 -42.66
N ILE A 102 -15.63 -0.66 -43.60
CA ILE A 102 -14.34 -1.34 -43.44
C ILE A 102 -13.26 -0.31 -43.15
N ILE A 103 -12.44 -0.55 -42.13
CA ILE A 103 -11.22 0.21 -41.85
C ILE A 103 -10.00 -0.63 -42.19
N ASN A 104 -8.97 0.01 -42.75
CA ASN A 104 -7.65 -0.57 -42.99
C ASN A 104 -6.62 0.26 -42.25
N ILE A 105 -5.87 -0.36 -41.36
CA ILE A 105 -4.91 0.31 -40.48
C ILE A 105 -3.54 -0.35 -40.66
N GLU A 106 -2.53 0.47 -40.92
CA GLU A 106 -1.13 0.06 -41.02
C GLU A 106 -0.28 0.97 -40.14
N GLY A 107 0.71 0.38 -39.49
CA GLY A 107 1.54 1.11 -38.55
C GLY A 107 2.68 0.28 -38.00
N PHE A 108 3.24 0.77 -36.89
CA PHE A 108 4.24 0.10 -36.12
C PHE A 108 3.83 0.01 -34.64
N VAL A 109 4.24 -1.06 -33.99
CA VAL A 109 4.16 -1.21 -32.55
C VAL A 109 5.55 -1.51 -32.01
N SER A 110 5.91 -0.85 -30.93
CA SER A 110 7.13 -1.12 -30.17
C SER A 110 6.77 -1.27 -28.69
N GLY A 111 7.62 -1.95 -27.93
CA GLY A 111 7.44 -2.12 -26.50
C GLY A 111 8.78 -2.33 -25.83
N ASN A 112 8.86 -1.96 -24.56
CA ASN A 112 9.99 -2.37 -23.74
C ASN A 112 9.75 -3.81 -23.29
N TRP A 113 10.69 -4.67 -23.65
CA TRP A 113 10.67 -6.11 -23.34
C TRP A 113 11.73 -6.49 -22.32
N ASP A 114 12.52 -5.51 -21.85
CA ASP A 114 13.35 -5.70 -20.67
C ASP A 114 12.40 -5.64 -19.49
N TRP A 115 11.82 -6.80 -19.18
CA TRP A 115 11.31 -7.09 -17.84
C TRP A 115 12.36 -6.56 -16.88
N GLY A 116 12.04 -5.47 -16.17
CA GLY A 116 12.98 -4.70 -15.36
C GLY A 116 13.95 -5.67 -14.71
N SER A 117 15.20 -5.59 -15.15
CA SER A 117 16.23 -6.59 -14.92
C SER A 117 16.19 -7.05 -13.47
N ASN A 118 15.56 -8.19 -13.23
CA ASN A 118 15.77 -8.92 -12.01
C ASN A 118 17.24 -9.33 -12.14
N GLN A 119 18.17 -8.60 -11.51
CA GLN A 119 19.60 -8.86 -11.63
C GLN A 119 19.95 -10.33 -11.31
N LEU A 120 19.07 -11.01 -10.59
CA LEU A 120 19.13 -12.43 -10.22
C LEU A 120 18.74 -13.42 -11.33
N ILE A 121 18.00 -13.01 -12.37
CA ILE A 121 17.60 -13.88 -13.47
C ILE A 121 17.95 -13.18 -14.79
N GLN A 122 19.26 -13.09 -15.10
CA GLN A 122 19.76 -12.74 -16.44
C GLN A 122 19.49 -13.89 -17.43
N GLY A 123 18.24 -14.34 -17.50
CA GLY A 123 17.79 -15.38 -18.41
C GLY A 123 17.44 -14.81 -19.77
N LYS A 124 17.64 -15.62 -20.81
CA LYS A 124 17.27 -15.35 -22.21
C LYS A 124 16.01 -14.48 -22.33
N LYS A 125 16.23 -13.28 -22.84
CA LYS A 125 15.28 -12.40 -23.53
C LYS A 125 14.12 -13.20 -24.16
N MET A 126 12.95 -13.18 -23.52
CA MET A 126 11.77 -13.94 -23.96
C MET A 126 11.13 -13.31 -25.20
N LYS A 127 10.79 -14.14 -26.20
CA LYS A 127 9.98 -13.70 -27.34
C LYS A 127 8.56 -13.41 -26.86
N SER A 128 8.14 -12.16 -26.92
CA SER A 128 6.75 -11.76 -26.67
C SER A 128 6.07 -11.44 -27.99
N ASN A 129 4.91 -12.04 -28.23
CA ASN A 129 4.07 -11.68 -29.37
C ASN A 129 3.16 -10.52 -28.98
N ILE A 130 2.90 -9.62 -29.92
CA ILE A 130 1.85 -8.61 -29.75
C ILE A 130 0.66 -9.04 -30.57
N ASP A 131 -0.46 -9.18 -29.89
CA ASP A 131 -1.75 -9.45 -30.50
C ASP A 131 -2.51 -8.14 -30.69
N ILE A 132 -3.04 -7.98 -31.89
CA ILE A 132 -3.80 -6.82 -32.33
C ILE A 132 -5.19 -7.32 -32.69
N LEU A 133 -6.19 -6.81 -31.98
CA LEU A 133 -7.57 -7.23 -32.10
C LEU A 133 -8.44 -6.03 -32.48
N LEU A 134 -9.31 -6.24 -33.47
CA LEU A 134 -10.27 -5.25 -33.94
C LEU A 134 -11.68 -5.86 -33.89
N GLY A 135 -12.54 -5.36 -32.99
CA GLY A 135 -13.88 -5.92 -32.83
C GLY A 135 -14.73 -5.24 -31.78
N LYS A 136 -15.89 -5.82 -31.48
CA LYS A 136 -16.79 -5.34 -30.41
C LYS A 136 -16.42 -5.98 -29.07
N LYS A 137 -16.19 -5.16 -28.04
CA LYS A 137 -15.91 -5.69 -26.68
C LYS A 137 -17.13 -6.37 -26.07
N THR A 138 -16.87 -7.39 -25.26
CA THR A 138 -17.84 -8.03 -24.37
C THR A 138 -17.24 -8.05 -22.98
N ASP A 139 -17.82 -7.28 -22.06
CA ASP A 139 -17.38 -7.24 -20.67
C ASP A 139 -17.68 -8.58 -19.98
N THR A 140 -16.79 -8.98 -19.07
CA THR A 140 -16.86 -10.23 -18.34
C THR A 140 -16.09 -10.12 -17.01
N ILE A 141 -16.09 -11.19 -16.23
CA ILE A 141 -15.25 -11.35 -15.05
C ILE A 141 -14.39 -12.58 -15.29
N ARG A 142 -13.09 -12.49 -15.03
CA ARG A 142 -12.17 -13.62 -15.12
C ARG A 142 -11.62 -14.00 -13.76
N SER A 143 -11.68 -15.29 -13.46
CA SER A 143 -11.02 -15.87 -12.30
C SER A 143 -9.51 -15.81 -12.47
N TYR A 144 -8.81 -15.47 -11.40
CA TYR A 144 -7.37 -15.60 -11.30
C TYR A 144 -7.05 -16.82 -10.47
N TYR A 145 -6.32 -17.75 -11.07
CA TYR A 145 -5.99 -19.01 -10.44
C TYR A 145 -4.59 -18.95 -9.84
N LEU A 146 -4.35 -19.85 -8.87
CA LEU A 146 -3.02 -20.03 -8.29
C LEU A 146 -1.98 -20.33 -9.37
N GLY A 147 -2.34 -21.17 -10.35
CA GLY A 147 -1.44 -21.58 -11.41
C GLY A 147 -0.31 -22.52 -10.96
N LYS A 148 0.59 -22.86 -11.88
CA LYS A 148 1.77 -23.70 -11.62
C LYS A 148 2.91 -22.87 -11.02
N THR A 149 2.79 -22.49 -9.75
CA THR A 149 3.71 -21.57 -9.07
C THR A 149 4.92 -22.25 -8.44
N VAL A 150 4.78 -23.52 -8.04
CA VAL A 150 5.83 -24.31 -7.36
C VAL A 150 5.77 -25.76 -7.81
N ASN A 151 6.87 -26.49 -7.61
CA ASN A 151 6.87 -27.94 -7.77
C ASN A 151 6.09 -28.58 -6.60
N LYS A 152 4.92 -29.15 -6.89
CA LYS A 152 4.06 -29.78 -5.88
C LYS A 152 4.65 -31.05 -5.27
N ASP A 153 5.61 -31.67 -5.93
CA ASP A 153 6.28 -32.86 -5.39
C ASP A 153 7.17 -32.48 -4.20
N SER A 154 7.70 -31.25 -4.20
CA SER A 154 8.58 -30.75 -3.14
C SER A 154 7.93 -29.70 -2.23
N VAL A 155 6.84 -29.06 -2.65
CA VAL A 155 6.18 -27.97 -1.90
C VAL A 155 4.69 -28.25 -1.74
N GLU A 156 4.23 -28.32 -0.49
CA GLU A 156 2.83 -28.27 -0.09
C GLU A 156 2.31 -26.83 -0.25
N VAL A 157 1.13 -26.69 -0.86
CA VAL A 157 0.48 -25.39 -1.05
C VAL A 157 -0.90 -25.43 -0.41
N LYS A 158 -1.20 -24.45 0.45
CA LYS A 158 -2.53 -24.30 1.03
C LYS A 158 -3.11 -22.94 0.74
N PHE A 159 -4.43 -22.90 0.62
CA PHE A 159 -5.23 -21.69 0.55
C PHE A 159 -6.29 -21.77 1.64
N HIS A 160 -6.27 -20.83 2.59
CA HIS A 160 -7.15 -20.86 3.78
C HIS A 160 -7.10 -22.23 4.51
N ASN A 161 -5.89 -22.73 4.77
CA ASN A 161 -5.60 -24.01 5.43
C ASN A 161 -6.10 -25.28 4.71
N LYS A 162 -6.60 -25.17 3.48
CA LYS A 162 -6.99 -26.30 2.63
C LYS A 162 -5.96 -26.52 1.54
N GLU A 163 -5.74 -27.77 1.13
CA GLU A 163 -4.85 -28.08 0.02
C GLU A 163 -5.28 -27.33 -1.25
N ALA A 164 -4.34 -26.66 -1.89
CA ALA A 164 -4.57 -25.86 -3.07
C ALA A 164 -3.84 -26.45 -4.28
N ASN A 165 -4.52 -26.48 -5.42
CA ASN A 165 -3.95 -26.85 -6.71
C ASN A 165 -3.91 -25.64 -7.66
N GLU A 166 -3.34 -25.81 -8.86
CA GLU A 166 -3.19 -24.78 -9.88
C GLU A 166 -4.54 -24.19 -10.34
N PHE A 167 -5.65 -24.90 -10.10
CA PHE A 167 -7.02 -24.49 -10.41
C PHE A 167 -7.74 -23.83 -9.21
N THR A 168 -7.03 -23.59 -8.12
CA THR A 168 -7.59 -22.84 -6.97
C THR A 168 -7.78 -21.40 -7.38
N VAL A 169 -9.03 -20.91 -7.34
CA VAL A 169 -9.36 -19.51 -7.61
C VAL A 169 -8.92 -18.65 -6.43
N LEU A 170 -8.03 -17.70 -6.67
CA LEU A 170 -7.52 -16.76 -5.67
C LEU A 170 -8.29 -15.44 -5.66
N ASP A 171 -8.74 -14.98 -6.83
CA ASP A 171 -9.50 -13.74 -6.98
C ASP A 171 -10.29 -13.74 -8.29
N THR A 172 -11.08 -12.69 -8.51
CA THR A 172 -11.73 -12.40 -9.80
C THR A 172 -11.46 -10.96 -10.22
N PHE A 173 -11.28 -10.75 -11.52
CA PHE A 173 -10.95 -9.44 -12.08
C PHE A 173 -11.96 -9.06 -13.18
N PRO A 174 -12.35 -7.78 -13.25
CA PRO A 174 -13.04 -7.25 -14.42
C PRO A 174 -12.19 -7.49 -15.66
N ALA A 175 -12.82 -7.99 -16.72
CA ALA A 175 -12.15 -8.27 -17.97
C ALA A 175 -13.07 -7.99 -19.15
N PHE A 176 -12.53 -8.03 -20.36
CA PHE A 176 -13.34 -8.10 -21.57
C PHE A 176 -12.64 -8.95 -22.64
N TYR A 177 -13.41 -9.41 -23.62
CA TYR A 177 -12.90 -10.11 -24.80
C TYR A 177 -13.67 -9.67 -26.06
N PHE A 178 -13.24 -10.15 -27.22
CA PHE A 178 -13.92 -9.92 -28.49
C PHE A 178 -14.59 -11.21 -29.00
N LYS A 179 -15.90 -11.18 -29.26
CA LYS A 179 -16.65 -12.35 -29.81
C LYS A 179 -16.44 -12.56 -31.31
N LYS A 180 -16.35 -11.46 -32.07
CA LYS A 180 -16.11 -11.44 -33.52
C LYS A 180 -15.09 -10.34 -33.78
N TYR A 181 -13.90 -10.72 -34.19
CA TYR A 181 -12.78 -9.81 -34.37
C TYR A 181 -11.91 -10.17 -35.55
N SER A 182 -11.27 -9.17 -36.12
CA SER A 182 -10.07 -9.36 -36.92
C SER A 182 -8.88 -9.47 -35.97
N HIS A 183 -7.96 -10.38 -36.28
CA HIS A 183 -6.76 -10.65 -35.49
C HIS A 183 -5.53 -10.52 -36.36
N TYR A 184 -4.53 -9.83 -35.83
CA TYR A 184 -3.19 -9.83 -36.38
C TYR A 184 -2.21 -10.07 -35.23
N ARG A 185 -1.25 -10.96 -35.46
CA ARG A 185 -0.16 -11.24 -34.51
C ARG A 185 1.14 -10.85 -35.16
N THR A 186 1.91 -10.00 -34.50
CA THR A 186 3.30 -9.71 -34.89
C THR A 186 4.25 -10.43 -33.96
N SER A 187 5.25 -11.09 -34.55
CA SER A 187 6.29 -11.83 -33.86
C SER A 187 7.64 -11.44 -34.46
N SER A 188 8.42 -10.60 -33.79
CA SER A 188 9.82 -10.39 -34.15
C SER A 188 10.60 -9.82 -32.97
N GLN A 189 11.90 -10.09 -32.98
CA GLN A 189 12.85 -9.74 -31.93
C GLN A 189 13.08 -8.23 -31.87
N TYR A 190 12.61 -7.61 -30.79
CA TYR A 190 12.91 -6.24 -30.36
C TYR A 190 12.59 -5.13 -31.38
N GLY A 191 12.41 -3.92 -30.87
CA GLY A 191 12.26 -2.73 -31.71
C GLY A 191 10.86 -2.53 -32.31
N ARG A 192 10.85 -1.94 -33.51
CA ARG A 192 9.69 -1.35 -34.17
C ARG A 192 9.07 -2.36 -35.14
N LEU A 193 7.93 -2.94 -34.75
CA LEU A 193 7.29 -4.04 -35.47
C LEU A 193 6.16 -3.54 -36.37
N PRO A 194 6.18 -3.80 -37.69
CA PRO A 194 5.08 -3.41 -38.55
C PRO A 194 3.84 -4.23 -38.24
N PHE A 195 2.67 -3.63 -38.47
CA PHE A 195 1.41 -4.33 -38.45
C PHE A 195 0.46 -3.82 -39.54
N LYS A 196 -0.47 -4.70 -39.94
CA LYS A 196 -1.57 -4.38 -40.84
C LYS A 196 -2.82 -5.13 -40.39
N ILE A 197 -3.90 -4.40 -40.11
CA ILE A 197 -5.17 -4.98 -39.70
C ILE A 197 -6.32 -4.31 -40.45
N SER A 198 -7.32 -5.11 -40.82
CA SER A 198 -8.52 -4.65 -41.51
C SER A 198 -9.75 -5.33 -40.93
N GLY A 199 -10.88 -4.62 -40.90
CA GLY A 199 -12.14 -5.20 -40.43
C GLY A 199 -13.30 -4.23 -40.45
N LYS A 200 -14.51 -4.78 -40.23
CA LYS A 200 -15.73 -3.97 -40.13
C LYS A 200 -15.76 -3.20 -38.81
N VAL A 201 -16.09 -1.91 -38.89
CA VAL A 201 -16.19 -1.01 -37.75
C VAL A 201 -17.64 -0.60 -37.54
N THR A 202 -18.10 -0.71 -36.30
CA THR A 202 -19.40 -0.24 -35.83
C THR A 202 -19.18 0.82 -34.77
N LYS A 203 -20.27 1.45 -34.31
CA LYS A 203 -20.26 2.40 -33.19
C LYS A 203 -19.66 1.86 -31.87
N ASN A 204 -19.50 0.54 -31.74
CA ASN A 204 -18.99 -0.13 -30.54
C ASN A 204 -17.67 -0.89 -30.79
N THR A 205 -17.00 -0.62 -31.90
CA THR A 205 -15.75 -1.31 -32.25
C THR A 205 -14.55 -0.66 -31.56
N LEU A 206 -13.71 -1.48 -30.96
CA LEU A 206 -12.41 -1.10 -30.39
C LEU A 206 -11.28 -1.71 -31.21
N LEU A 207 -10.13 -1.06 -31.17
CA LEU A 207 -8.84 -1.61 -31.57
C LEU A 207 -7.99 -1.76 -30.31
N ALA A 208 -7.49 -2.96 -30.04
CA ALA A 208 -6.69 -3.25 -28.86
C ALA A 208 -5.38 -3.93 -29.26
N PHE A 209 -4.27 -3.42 -28.71
CA PHE A 209 -2.96 -4.03 -28.78
C PHE A 209 -2.61 -4.54 -27.40
N GLY A 210 -2.10 -5.76 -27.30
CA GLY A 210 -1.67 -6.28 -26.02
C GLY A 210 -0.65 -7.39 -26.16
N SER A 211 0.08 -7.60 -25.07
CA SER A 211 0.90 -8.78 -24.83
C SER A 211 0.85 -9.13 -23.34
N TRP A 212 1.36 -10.31 -22.99
CA TRP A 212 1.31 -10.80 -21.60
C TRP A 212 1.94 -9.83 -20.59
N SER A 213 3.06 -9.19 -20.95
CA SER A 213 3.84 -8.37 -20.02
C SER A 213 3.67 -6.86 -20.23
N THR A 214 2.61 -6.43 -20.92
CA THR A 214 2.40 -5.01 -21.23
C THR A 214 0.99 -4.55 -20.92
N TYR A 215 0.88 -3.27 -20.53
CA TYR A 215 -0.40 -2.61 -20.55
C TYR A 215 -0.91 -2.54 -21.99
N SER A 216 -2.16 -2.91 -22.15
CA SER A 216 -2.83 -2.88 -23.45
C SER A 216 -3.11 -1.46 -23.88
N GLU A 217 -2.91 -1.21 -25.16
CA GLU A 217 -3.20 0.05 -25.83
C GLU A 217 -4.52 -0.09 -26.57
N ILE A 218 -5.56 0.66 -26.14
CA ILE A 218 -6.94 0.46 -26.61
C ILE A 218 -7.48 1.78 -27.16
N PHE A 219 -8.05 1.72 -28.36
CA PHE A 219 -8.60 2.85 -29.09
C PHE A 219 -10.09 2.62 -29.41
N ASP A 220 -10.93 3.61 -29.11
CA ASP A 220 -12.37 3.59 -29.38
C ASP A 220 -12.66 4.07 -30.81
N LEU A 221 -12.48 3.16 -31.79
CA LEU A 221 -12.70 3.46 -33.21
C LEU A 221 -14.16 3.77 -33.53
N GLY A 222 -15.09 3.19 -32.78
CA GLY A 222 -16.51 3.48 -32.91
C GLY A 222 -16.80 4.95 -32.65
N SER A 223 -16.30 5.47 -31.53
CA SER A 223 -16.40 6.91 -31.23
C SER A 223 -15.61 7.75 -32.23
N MET A 224 -14.39 7.35 -32.61
CA MET A 224 -13.57 8.08 -33.58
C MET A 224 -14.29 8.31 -34.93
N ILE A 225 -15.00 7.30 -35.44
CA ILE A 225 -15.64 7.35 -36.77
C ILE A 225 -17.07 7.90 -36.71
N TYR A 226 -17.86 7.46 -35.73
CA TYR A 226 -19.30 7.74 -35.68
C TYR A 226 -19.69 8.85 -34.70
N TYR A 227 -18.84 9.17 -33.73
CA TYR A 227 -19.10 10.20 -32.70
C TYR A 227 -17.83 11.04 -32.42
N PRO A 228 -17.25 11.70 -33.44
CA PRO A 228 -15.94 12.33 -33.32
C PRO A 228 -15.88 13.42 -32.22
N GLU A 229 -17.03 13.98 -31.82
CA GLU A 229 -17.14 14.98 -30.76
C GLU A 229 -16.98 14.42 -29.35
N LYS A 230 -17.29 13.13 -29.13
CA LYS A 230 -17.35 12.50 -27.80
C LYS A 230 -16.03 12.58 -27.02
N ASN A 231 -14.90 12.61 -27.72
CA ASN A 231 -13.57 12.56 -27.11
C ASN A 231 -12.71 13.82 -27.39
N GLN A 232 -13.26 14.90 -27.96
CA GLN A 232 -12.48 16.08 -28.35
C GLN A 232 -11.82 16.84 -27.18
N GLN A 233 -12.30 16.66 -25.95
CA GLN A 233 -11.85 17.42 -24.78
C GLN A 233 -10.70 16.77 -23.98
N LYS A 234 -10.21 15.59 -24.36
CA LYS A 234 -9.13 14.94 -23.61
C LYS A 234 -7.78 15.53 -24.01
N LYS A 235 -7.11 16.24 -23.08
CA LYS A 235 -5.70 16.64 -23.24
C LYS A 235 -4.86 15.40 -23.52
N VAL A 236 -4.18 15.40 -24.67
CA VAL A 236 -3.21 14.36 -25.04
C VAL A 236 -1.97 14.57 -24.18
N ILE A 237 -1.76 13.68 -23.20
CA ILE A 237 -0.53 13.67 -22.41
C ILE A 237 0.50 12.88 -23.21
N LYS A 238 1.48 13.58 -23.81
CA LYS A 238 2.66 12.93 -24.39
C LYS A 238 3.43 12.26 -23.25
N LYS A 239 3.61 10.94 -23.34
CA LYS A 239 4.47 10.18 -22.42
C LYS A 239 5.82 9.98 -23.10
N GLU A 240 6.90 10.35 -22.42
CA GLU A 240 8.25 10.30 -22.99
C GLU A 240 9.04 9.02 -22.65
N GLU A 241 8.59 8.17 -21.72
CA GLU A 241 9.40 7.00 -21.31
C GLU A 241 8.68 5.65 -21.48
N LEU A 242 9.42 4.71 -22.07
CA LEU A 242 9.05 3.30 -22.31
C LEU A 242 9.31 2.44 -21.05
N ASP A 243 9.03 2.97 -19.87
CA ASP A 243 9.44 2.33 -18.61
C ASP A 243 8.35 1.42 -18.04
N CYS A 244 8.78 0.30 -17.46
CA CYS A 244 7.86 -0.65 -16.84
C CYS A 244 7.44 -0.16 -15.44
N ILE A 245 6.16 -0.28 -15.10
CA ILE A 245 5.67 -0.03 -13.75
C ILE A 245 5.67 -1.34 -12.96
N PRO A 246 6.33 -1.42 -11.79
CA PRO A 246 6.20 -2.59 -10.92
C PRO A 246 4.78 -2.64 -10.33
N ILE A 247 4.10 -3.77 -10.52
CA ILE A 247 2.83 -4.10 -9.85
C ILE A 247 3.12 -4.75 -8.50
N ILE A 248 4.09 -5.67 -8.45
CA ILE A 248 4.54 -6.35 -7.25
C ILE A 248 6.07 -6.40 -7.24
N THR A 249 6.67 -5.88 -6.17
CA THR A 249 8.13 -5.86 -6.00
C THR A 249 8.53 -6.76 -4.85
N ALA A 250 9.32 -7.79 -5.14
CA ALA A 250 9.98 -8.65 -4.16
C ALA A 250 9.04 -9.22 -3.10
N ASN A 251 7.88 -9.73 -3.53
CA ASN A 251 6.94 -10.41 -2.67
C ASN A 251 7.52 -11.78 -2.31
N LYS A 252 8.41 -11.77 -1.33
CA LYS A 252 9.17 -12.92 -0.87
C LYS A 252 8.40 -13.61 0.22
N LEU A 253 8.15 -14.91 0.10
CA LEU A 253 7.74 -15.65 1.29
C LEU A 253 8.86 -15.50 2.31
N VAL A 254 8.54 -14.96 3.48
CA VAL A 254 9.42 -15.03 4.64
C VAL A 254 9.45 -16.49 5.05
N SER A 255 10.25 -17.29 4.34
CA SER A 255 10.64 -18.62 4.77
C SER A 255 11.56 -18.40 5.96
N ASP A 256 11.23 -18.97 7.11
CA ASP A 256 12.19 -19.33 8.15
C ASP A 256 13.13 -18.21 8.70
N ILE A 257 12.90 -16.93 8.38
CA ILE A 257 13.62 -15.78 9.00
C ILE A 257 13.35 -15.77 10.51
N GLU A 258 12.25 -16.38 10.95
CA GLU A 258 11.94 -16.61 12.36
C GLU A 258 12.57 -17.91 12.90
N LYS A 259 12.85 -18.92 12.06
CA LYS A 259 13.48 -20.17 12.53
C LYS A 259 14.98 -20.05 12.76
N GLU A 260 15.66 -19.12 12.10
CA GLU A 260 17.08 -18.82 12.37
C GLU A 260 17.29 -17.86 13.56
N LYS A 261 16.21 -17.39 14.22
CA LYS A 261 16.30 -16.56 15.44
C LYS A 261 15.51 -17.06 16.64
N THR A 262 14.77 -18.16 16.56
CA THR A 262 14.23 -18.82 17.77
C THR A 262 15.35 -19.44 18.61
N GLN A 263 16.11 -18.59 19.31
CA GLN A 263 16.29 -18.82 20.73
C GLN A 263 14.88 -18.95 21.34
N LYS A 264 14.75 -19.81 22.35
CA LYS A 264 13.50 -20.04 23.09
C LYS A 264 13.06 -18.76 23.84
N GLU A 265 12.75 -17.70 23.12
CA GLU A 265 12.16 -16.50 23.68
C GLU A 265 10.68 -16.78 23.92
N GLU A 266 10.23 -16.45 25.12
CA GLU A 266 8.84 -16.53 25.53
C GLU A 266 7.99 -15.65 24.60
N ILE A 267 7.08 -16.29 23.84
CA ILE A 267 6.14 -15.58 22.97
C ILE A 267 5.25 -14.73 23.87
N ASN A 268 5.37 -13.41 23.74
CA ASN A 268 4.55 -12.47 24.47
C ASN A 268 3.80 -11.53 23.52
N TYR A 269 3.02 -10.60 24.08
CA TYR A 269 2.25 -9.59 23.34
C TYR A 269 3.09 -8.92 22.25
N TYR A 270 4.30 -8.50 22.61
CA TYR A 270 5.17 -7.74 21.72
C TYR A 270 5.77 -8.59 20.61
N THR A 271 5.99 -9.90 20.85
CA THR A 271 6.43 -10.85 19.82
C THR A 271 5.43 -10.89 18.67
N HIS A 272 4.13 -11.04 18.95
CA HIS A 272 3.10 -11.04 17.90
C HIS A 272 3.03 -9.70 17.16
N THR A 273 3.07 -8.57 17.89
CA THR A 273 3.04 -7.26 17.23
C THR A 273 4.26 -7.04 16.35
N GLN A 274 5.46 -7.44 16.79
CA GLN A 274 6.69 -7.30 16.02
C GLN A 274 6.64 -8.16 14.75
N ASN A 275 6.14 -9.40 14.84
CA ASN A 275 5.94 -10.25 13.67
C ASN A 275 4.95 -9.63 12.68
N ALA A 276 3.81 -9.13 13.18
CA ALA A 276 2.81 -8.45 12.36
C ALA A 276 3.39 -7.20 11.65
N GLU A 277 4.14 -6.37 12.37
CA GLU A 277 4.82 -5.19 11.84
C GLU A 277 5.87 -5.56 10.78
N ASN A 278 6.65 -6.62 11.00
CA ASN A 278 7.59 -7.13 10.01
C ASN A 278 6.87 -7.60 8.74
N TYR A 279 5.72 -8.28 8.88
CA TYR A 279 4.88 -8.64 7.74
C TYR A 279 4.29 -7.41 7.04
N ILE A 280 3.90 -6.35 7.75
CA ILE A 280 3.47 -5.07 7.16
C ILE A 280 4.61 -4.44 6.33
N LEU A 281 5.84 -4.41 6.87
CA LEU A 281 7.03 -3.93 6.14
C LEU A 281 7.35 -4.76 4.89
N ALA A 282 6.98 -6.04 4.90
CA ALA A 282 7.08 -6.95 3.76
C ALA A 282 5.84 -6.94 2.85
N ARG A 283 4.83 -6.09 3.13
CA ARG A 283 3.54 -6.00 2.43
C ARG A 283 2.75 -7.33 2.42
N GLN A 284 2.91 -8.13 3.47
CA GLN A 284 2.24 -9.42 3.70
C GLN A 284 1.05 -9.26 4.63
N TYR A 285 0.04 -8.52 4.20
CA TYR A 285 -1.07 -8.10 5.05
C TYR A 285 -1.92 -9.27 5.56
N ALA A 286 -2.01 -10.36 4.80
CA ALA A 286 -2.72 -11.57 5.24
C ALA A 286 -2.03 -12.22 6.45
N LYS A 287 -0.70 -12.34 6.43
CA LYS A 287 0.07 -12.88 7.56
C LYS A 287 0.09 -11.92 8.75
N ALA A 288 0.24 -10.62 8.49
CA ALA A 288 0.15 -9.62 9.55
C ALA A 288 -1.20 -9.67 10.28
N LYS A 289 -2.30 -9.85 9.52
CA LYS A 289 -3.64 -10.07 10.09
C LYS A 289 -3.70 -11.36 10.92
N GLU A 290 -3.08 -12.45 10.47
CA GLU A 290 -3.04 -13.71 11.24
C GLU A 290 -2.31 -13.54 12.57
N GLU A 291 -1.17 -12.85 12.61
CA GLU A 291 -0.47 -12.53 13.86
C GLU A 291 -1.33 -11.68 14.81
N TYR A 292 -2.05 -10.67 14.30
CA TYR A 292 -2.98 -9.92 15.14
C TYR A 292 -4.16 -10.77 15.61
N ASN A 293 -4.65 -11.70 14.80
CA ASN A 293 -5.71 -12.63 15.22
C ASN A 293 -5.23 -13.53 16.37
N LEU A 294 -4.00 -14.06 16.28
CA LEU A 294 -3.37 -14.81 17.38
C LEU A 294 -3.21 -13.94 18.63
N LEU A 295 -2.76 -12.70 18.47
CA LEU A 295 -2.68 -11.72 19.56
C LEU A 295 -4.03 -11.56 20.27
N SER A 296 -5.12 -11.37 19.53
CA SER A 296 -6.46 -11.23 20.13
C SER A 296 -7.02 -12.50 20.77
N GLN A 297 -6.50 -13.68 20.43
CA GLN A 297 -6.88 -14.93 21.07
C GLN A 297 -6.16 -15.10 22.41
N ASN A 298 -4.91 -14.65 22.48
CA ASN A 298 -4.04 -14.84 23.63
C ASN A 298 -4.18 -13.72 24.68
N TYR A 299 -4.60 -12.52 24.27
CA TYR A 299 -4.67 -11.35 25.14
C TYR A 299 -6.07 -10.72 25.16
N PRO A 300 -6.68 -10.55 26.34
CA PRO A 300 -8.00 -9.91 26.47
C PRO A 300 -7.92 -8.39 26.25
N ILE A 301 -6.79 -7.78 26.58
CA ILE A 301 -6.52 -6.34 26.43
C ILE A 301 -5.56 -6.15 25.26
N LEU A 302 -5.91 -5.25 24.34
CA LEU A 302 -5.13 -4.92 23.15
C LEU A 302 -5.03 -3.40 23.02
N PHE A 303 -3.88 -2.86 22.65
CA PHE A 303 -3.76 -1.42 22.40
C PHE A 303 -4.51 -1.00 21.12
N ALA A 304 -5.11 0.19 21.13
CA ALA A 304 -5.91 0.70 20.02
C ALA A 304 -5.14 0.74 18.70
N ARG A 305 -3.83 1.00 18.75
CA ARG A 305 -2.97 0.98 17.56
C ARG A 305 -2.89 -0.40 16.90
N ASP A 306 -2.84 -1.46 17.69
CA ASP A 306 -2.70 -2.83 17.19
C ASP A 306 -4.03 -3.28 16.58
N ILE A 307 -5.15 -2.95 17.23
CA ILE A 307 -6.50 -3.12 16.68
C ILE A 307 -6.65 -2.37 15.35
N SER A 308 -6.17 -1.12 15.31
CA SER A 308 -6.19 -0.23 14.15
C SER A 308 -5.36 -0.80 12.99
N ASN A 309 -4.18 -1.36 13.27
CA ASN A 309 -3.35 -2.03 12.27
C ASN A 309 -4.00 -3.33 11.79
N ALA A 310 -4.58 -4.12 12.69
CA ALA A 310 -5.25 -5.37 12.34
C ALA A 310 -6.42 -5.14 11.37
N ALA A 311 -7.25 -4.12 11.62
CA ALA A 311 -8.33 -3.73 10.72
C ALA A 311 -7.80 -3.33 9.33
N ARG A 312 -6.71 -2.55 9.27
CA ARG A 312 -6.06 -2.17 8.00
C ARG A 312 -5.48 -3.37 7.26
N CYS A 313 -4.80 -4.26 7.96
CA CYS A 313 -4.27 -5.51 7.39
C CYS A 313 -5.41 -6.34 6.78
N ALA A 314 -6.54 -6.49 7.49
CA ALA A 314 -7.71 -7.20 7.01
C ALA A 314 -8.30 -6.56 5.74
N ILE A 315 -8.41 -5.23 5.68
CA ILE A 315 -8.86 -4.51 4.48
C ILE A 315 -7.90 -4.72 3.31
N LEU A 316 -6.59 -4.58 3.56
CA LEU A 316 -5.58 -4.77 2.53
C LEU A 316 -5.48 -6.23 2.08
N SER A 317 -5.91 -7.20 2.89
CA SER A 317 -6.11 -8.60 2.49
C SER A 317 -7.53 -8.93 1.98
N ARG A 318 -8.41 -7.93 1.79
CA ARG A 318 -9.84 -8.05 1.42
C ARG A 318 -10.71 -8.94 2.32
N ASP A 319 -10.27 -9.16 3.56
CA ASP A 319 -11.06 -9.88 4.55
C ASP A 319 -11.97 -8.89 5.28
N PHE A 320 -13.01 -8.41 4.59
CA PHE A 320 -13.90 -7.39 5.13
C PHE A 320 -14.64 -7.87 6.38
N LYS A 321 -14.95 -9.17 6.47
CA LYS A 321 -15.57 -9.76 7.65
C LYS A 321 -14.66 -9.59 8.87
N THR A 322 -13.39 -9.97 8.75
CA THR A 322 -12.41 -9.73 9.83
C THR A 322 -12.16 -8.24 10.05
N ALA A 323 -12.18 -7.40 9.01
CA ALA A 323 -12.06 -5.96 9.16
C ALA A 323 -13.20 -5.35 9.99
N PHE A 324 -14.46 -5.76 9.76
CA PHE A 324 -15.60 -5.34 10.57
C PHE A 324 -15.44 -5.78 12.04
N LEU A 325 -15.03 -7.02 12.29
CA LEU A 325 -14.80 -7.53 13.65
C LEU A 325 -13.70 -6.74 14.39
N TRP A 326 -12.56 -6.48 13.75
CA TRP A 326 -11.50 -5.65 14.32
C TRP A 326 -11.94 -4.21 14.52
N SER A 327 -12.75 -3.69 13.60
CA SER A 327 -13.28 -2.34 13.72
C SER A 327 -14.21 -2.23 14.92
N GLU A 328 -15.09 -3.20 15.19
CA GLU A 328 -15.93 -3.19 16.41
C GLU A 328 -15.10 -3.09 17.69
N LYS A 329 -13.91 -3.71 17.74
CA LYS A 329 -12.99 -3.56 18.88
C LYS A 329 -12.44 -2.13 19.03
N LEU A 330 -12.35 -1.33 17.96
CA LEU A 330 -12.03 0.10 18.07
C LEU A 330 -13.13 0.90 18.75
N ALA A 331 -14.40 0.50 18.59
CA ALA A 331 -15.51 1.16 19.31
C ALA A 331 -15.38 0.99 20.83
N LEU A 332 -14.84 -0.15 21.29
CA LEU A 332 -14.53 -0.40 22.70
C LEU A 332 -13.40 0.50 23.23
N LYS A 333 -12.62 1.11 22.34
CA LYS A 333 -11.63 2.15 22.66
C LYS A 333 -12.22 3.56 22.58
N GLY A 334 -13.52 3.67 22.32
CA GLY A 334 -14.29 4.89 22.08
C GLY A 334 -13.84 5.72 20.89
N ILE A 335 -13.23 5.07 19.90
CA ILE A 335 -13.00 5.67 18.59
C ILE A 335 -14.36 5.88 17.92
N GLU A 336 -14.55 7.04 17.32
CA GLU A 336 -15.82 7.41 16.70
C GLU A 336 -15.92 6.91 15.26
N LEU A 337 -17.15 6.82 14.75
CA LEU A 337 -17.39 6.36 13.38
C LEU A 337 -16.71 7.24 12.32
N SER A 338 -16.46 8.52 12.63
CA SER A 338 -15.74 9.46 11.76
C SER A 338 -14.31 9.00 11.42
N TYR A 339 -13.69 8.17 12.28
CA TYR A 339 -12.40 7.50 12.03
C TYR A 339 -12.35 6.75 10.70
N PHE A 340 -13.46 6.11 10.36
CA PHE A 340 -13.58 5.36 9.14
C PHE A 340 -13.72 6.23 7.91
N ASN A 341 -13.67 7.57 7.98
CA ASN A 341 -13.64 8.44 6.81
C ASN A 341 -12.31 8.39 6.06
N SER A 342 -11.24 7.89 6.69
CA SER A 342 -9.95 7.75 6.01
C SER A 342 -10.02 6.84 4.77
N LYS A 343 -9.14 7.13 3.79
CA LYS A 343 -9.21 6.57 2.43
C LYS A 343 -9.13 5.04 2.39
N ILE A 344 -8.39 4.42 3.32
CA ILE A 344 -8.23 2.96 3.37
C ILE A 344 -9.56 2.23 3.59
N PHE A 345 -10.50 2.83 4.33
CA PHE A 345 -11.80 2.23 4.62
C PHE A 345 -12.84 2.41 3.51
N ASN A 346 -12.51 3.09 2.39
CA ASN A 346 -13.47 3.33 1.30
C ASN A 346 -14.11 2.04 0.75
N GLY A 347 -13.34 0.95 0.66
CA GLY A 347 -13.86 -0.34 0.23
C GLY A 347 -14.87 -0.94 1.21
N MET A 348 -14.58 -0.79 2.51
CA MET A 348 -15.46 -1.25 3.59
C MET A 348 -16.76 -0.43 3.65
N ARG A 349 -16.70 0.90 3.46
CA ARG A 349 -17.89 1.77 3.42
C ARG A 349 -18.83 1.49 2.23
N LYS A 350 -18.30 0.92 1.15
CA LYS A 350 -19.08 0.50 -0.03
C LYS A 350 -19.65 -0.91 0.10
N ASN A 351 -19.25 -1.67 1.13
CA ASN A 351 -19.75 -3.02 1.36
C ASN A 351 -21.19 -2.95 1.92
N PRO A 352 -22.13 -3.81 1.47
CA PRO A 352 -23.50 -3.84 1.99
C PRO A 352 -23.61 -3.98 3.52
N GLU A 353 -22.66 -4.67 4.16
CA GLU A 353 -22.64 -4.86 5.63
C GLU A 353 -22.38 -3.55 6.39
N TRP A 354 -21.87 -2.49 5.73
CA TRP A 354 -21.55 -1.21 6.36
C TRP A 354 -22.73 -0.59 7.10
N LYS A 355 -23.95 -0.70 6.56
CA LYS A 355 -25.15 -0.13 7.18
C LYS A 355 -25.44 -0.78 8.54
N ILE A 356 -25.30 -2.09 8.62
CA ILE A 356 -25.52 -2.85 9.86
C ILE A 356 -24.38 -2.55 10.84
N PHE A 357 -23.14 -2.60 10.35
CA PHE A 357 -21.95 -2.28 11.13
C PHE A 357 -22.03 -0.89 11.78
N SER A 358 -22.33 0.16 11.02
CA SER A 358 -22.33 1.54 11.52
C SER A 358 -23.32 1.79 12.66
N ILE A 359 -24.52 1.19 12.60
CA ILE A 359 -25.52 1.27 13.68
C ILE A 359 -25.04 0.54 14.94
N LYS A 360 -24.51 -0.68 14.76
CA LYS A 360 -23.96 -1.48 15.86
C LYS A 360 -22.76 -0.78 16.51
N TYR A 361 -21.87 -0.24 15.69
CA TYR A 361 -20.66 0.46 16.11
C TYR A 361 -20.98 1.67 16.98
N ASP A 362 -21.91 2.52 16.54
CA ASP A 362 -22.31 3.71 17.30
C ASP A 362 -22.92 3.34 18.66
N SER A 363 -23.72 2.27 18.70
CA SER A 363 -24.27 1.72 19.95
C SER A 363 -23.17 1.25 20.91
N ILE A 364 -22.16 0.52 20.41
CA ILE A 364 -21.02 0.07 21.21
C ILE A 364 -20.24 1.29 21.73
N CYS A 365 -19.92 2.24 20.87
CA CYS A 365 -19.14 3.43 21.24
C CYS A 365 -19.84 4.27 22.33
N LYS A 366 -21.15 4.46 22.22
CA LYS A 366 -21.96 5.17 23.24
C LYS A 366 -21.94 4.46 24.60
N LEU A 367 -22.13 3.14 24.60
CA LEU A 367 -22.08 2.33 25.83
C LEU A 367 -20.69 2.32 26.46
N THR A 368 -19.64 2.25 25.64
CA THR A 368 -18.26 2.33 26.12
C THR A 368 -17.99 3.69 26.78
N LYS A 369 -18.38 4.79 26.14
CA LYS A 369 -18.17 6.15 26.65
C LYS A 369 -18.89 6.41 27.98
N SER A 370 -20.04 5.78 28.24
CA SER A 370 -20.74 5.94 29.52
C SER A 370 -20.00 5.29 30.70
N ASN A 371 -19.06 4.37 30.43
CA ASN A 371 -18.26 3.70 31.46
C ASN A 371 -16.92 4.40 31.76
N TRP A 372 -16.61 5.50 31.06
CA TRP A 372 -15.34 6.19 31.22
C TRP A 372 -15.26 7.00 32.50
N ASN A 373 -14.06 7.05 33.08
CA ASN A 373 -13.75 7.90 34.22
C ASN A 373 -13.46 9.34 33.73
N LEU A 374 -14.53 10.09 33.44
CA LEU A 374 -14.44 11.48 32.97
C LEU A 374 -13.76 12.40 33.98
N LYS A 375 -13.85 12.08 35.27
CA LYS A 375 -13.17 12.83 36.33
C LYS A 375 -11.66 12.65 36.22
N LEU A 376 -11.17 11.41 36.12
CA LEU A 376 -9.75 11.12 35.93
C LEU A 376 -9.21 11.83 34.69
N LYS A 377 -9.95 11.81 33.57
CA LYS A 377 -9.55 12.54 32.36
C LYS A 377 -9.40 14.05 32.61
N LYS A 378 -10.38 14.68 33.27
CA LYS A 378 -10.31 16.09 33.63
C LYS A 378 -9.15 16.41 34.58
N ASP A 379 -8.89 15.54 35.56
CA ASP A 379 -7.79 15.71 36.51
C ASP A 379 -6.42 15.62 35.80
N LEU A 380 -6.28 14.74 34.80
CA LEU A 380 -5.08 14.68 33.94
C LEU A 380 -4.93 15.93 33.07
N ASP A 381 -6.01 16.43 32.47
CA ASP A 381 -5.98 17.66 31.67
C ASP A 381 -5.55 18.86 32.53
N ASN A 382 -6.00 18.93 33.78
CA ASN A 382 -5.58 19.96 34.73
C ASN A 382 -4.08 19.86 35.06
N LEU A 383 -3.55 18.64 35.29
CA LEU A 383 -2.12 18.43 35.53
C LEU A 383 -1.28 18.79 34.31
N LEU A 384 -1.77 18.44 33.11
CA LEU A 384 -1.13 18.80 31.84
C LEU A 384 -1.07 20.32 31.67
N ASN A 385 -2.18 21.03 31.92
CA ASN A 385 -2.21 22.48 31.83
C ASN A 385 -1.26 23.16 32.83
N GLU A 386 -1.15 22.61 34.04
CA GLU A 386 -0.22 23.09 35.07
C GLU A 386 1.25 22.90 34.65
N ASP A 387 1.59 21.77 34.04
CA ASP A 387 2.93 21.49 33.51
C ASP A 387 3.25 22.39 32.30
N GLN A 388 2.33 22.47 31.34
CA GLN A 388 2.53 23.23 30.10
C GLN A 388 2.51 24.75 30.31
N ALA A 389 1.98 25.25 31.44
CA ALA A 389 2.09 26.66 31.80
C ALA A 389 3.56 27.12 31.95
N ASP A 390 4.45 26.23 32.39
CA ASP A 390 5.87 26.51 32.53
C ASP A 390 6.73 25.92 31.40
N TYR A 391 6.32 24.78 30.83
CA TYR A 391 7.05 24.10 29.74
C TYR A 391 6.72 24.59 28.32
N GLY A 392 5.58 25.25 28.13
CA GLY A 392 5.12 25.70 26.81
C GLY A 392 6.13 26.61 26.13
N LEU A 393 6.35 26.45 24.83
CA LEU A 393 7.40 27.15 24.06
C LEU A 393 7.37 28.67 24.25
N GLU A 394 6.18 29.27 24.28
CA GLU A 394 5.98 30.72 24.46
C GLU A 394 6.27 31.20 25.89
N ASN A 395 6.12 30.31 26.88
CA ASN A 395 6.17 30.65 28.31
C ASN A 395 7.33 29.98 29.05
N ARG A 396 8.25 29.35 28.31
CA ARG A 396 9.25 28.43 28.85
C ARG A 396 10.07 29.08 29.96
N LYS A 397 9.94 28.55 31.18
CA LYS A 397 10.63 29.08 32.37
C LYS A 397 12.08 28.60 32.45
N SER A 398 12.79 29.14 33.45
CA SER A 398 14.17 28.76 33.74
C SER A 398 14.28 27.28 34.14
N PRO A 399 15.42 26.61 33.90
CA PRO A 399 15.61 25.19 34.25
C PRO A 399 15.26 24.85 35.70
N LYS A 400 15.57 25.75 36.65
CA LYS A 400 15.23 25.57 38.07
C LYS A 400 13.71 25.49 38.29
N THR A 401 12.97 26.41 37.68
CA THR A 401 11.50 26.45 37.77
C THR A 401 10.88 25.20 37.12
N LEU A 402 11.41 24.76 35.98
CA LEU A 402 10.94 23.54 35.31
C LEU A 402 11.12 22.29 36.17
N TYR A 403 12.25 22.20 36.89
CA TYR A 403 12.49 21.13 37.85
C TYR A 403 11.50 21.19 39.03
N GLU A 404 11.29 22.36 39.63
CA GLU A 404 10.33 22.57 40.74
C GLU A 404 8.89 22.22 40.32
N THR A 405 8.49 22.59 39.10
CA THR A 405 7.20 22.20 38.52
C THR A 405 7.12 20.71 38.27
N THR A 406 8.17 20.08 37.75
CA THR A 406 8.21 18.62 37.54
C THR A 406 8.08 17.85 38.85
N GLU A 407 8.80 18.23 39.90
CA GLU A 407 8.68 17.63 41.24
C GLU A 407 7.22 17.62 41.73
N ARG A 408 6.58 18.79 41.67
CA ARG A 408 5.20 19.00 42.14
C ARG A 408 4.17 18.25 41.29
N VAL A 409 4.24 18.36 39.97
CA VAL A 409 3.30 17.70 39.05
C VAL A 409 3.47 16.18 39.11
N THR A 410 4.70 15.68 39.19
CA THR A 410 4.98 14.24 39.34
C THR A 410 4.40 13.71 40.66
N GLY A 411 4.50 14.47 41.75
CA GLY A 411 3.87 14.10 43.03
C GLY A 411 2.35 13.94 42.90
N LYS A 412 1.68 14.92 42.30
CA LYS A 412 0.23 14.86 42.05
C LYS A 412 -0.16 13.71 41.10
N LEU A 413 0.65 13.44 40.07
CA LEU A 413 0.43 12.33 39.16
C LEU A 413 0.53 10.99 39.90
N ILE A 414 1.55 10.80 40.74
CA ILE A 414 1.68 9.59 41.57
C ILE A 414 0.46 9.38 42.45
N ASP A 415 -0.01 10.43 43.12
CA ASP A 415 -1.20 10.34 43.99
C ASP A 415 -2.45 9.98 43.20
N LEU A 416 -2.62 10.58 42.01
CA LEU A 416 -3.72 10.26 41.10
C LEU A 416 -3.67 8.80 40.62
N LEU A 417 -2.48 8.31 40.23
CA LEU A 417 -2.26 6.94 39.79
C LEU A 417 -2.47 5.92 40.91
N LYS A 418 -2.08 6.23 42.15
CA LYS A 418 -2.36 5.38 43.32
C LYS A 418 -3.85 5.24 43.58
N LYS A 419 -4.60 6.32 43.39
CA LYS A 419 -6.03 6.39 43.69
C LYS A 419 -6.89 5.75 42.59
N GLU A 420 -6.66 6.10 41.34
CA GLU A 420 -7.54 5.75 40.21
C GLU A 420 -6.93 4.65 39.31
N GLY A 421 -5.66 4.27 39.55
CA GLY A 421 -4.86 3.43 38.67
C GLY A 421 -4.40 4.17 37.42
N PHE A 422 -3.70 3.47 36.52
CA PHE A 422 -3.23 4.09 35.28
C PHE A 422 -4.40 4.42 34.34
N PRO A 423 -4.38 5.61 33.69
CA PRO A 423 -5.42 6.05 32.75
C PRO A 423 -5.27 5.35 31.39
N SER A 424 -5.62 4.06 31.36
CA SER A 424 -5.58 3.24 30.15
C SER A 424 -6.65 3.66 29.13
N GLU A 425 -6.48 3.19 27.89
CA GLU A 425 -7.47 3.38 26.81
C GLU A 425 -8.86 2.81 27.17
N GLU A 426 -8.93 1.82 28.06
CA GLU A 426 -10.19 1.26 28.56
C GLU A 426 -10.90 2.21 29.54
N LYS A 427 -10.14 2.99 30.31
CA LYS A 427 -10.67 3.89 31.35
C LYS A 427 -11.04 5.27 30.83
N ILE A 428 -10.23 5.82 29.93
CA ILE A 428 -10.37 7.21 29.46
C ILE A 428 -10.53 7.34 27.94
N GLY A 429 -10.51 6.22 27.22
CA GLY A 429 -10.61 6.17 25.77
C GLY A 429 -9.29 6.40 25.04
N SER A 430 -9.30 6.13 23.74
CA SER A 430 -8.22 6.51 22.82
C SER A 430 -8.51 7.84 22.13
N LEU A 431 -7.45 8.57 21.78
CA LEU A 431 -7.57 9.89 21.15
C LEU A 431 -7.46 9.77 19.62
N VAL A 432 -8.33 10.49 18.91
CA VAL A 432 -8.28 10.63 17.45
C VAL A 432 -8.14 12.10 17.08
N GLY A 433 -7.09 12.44 16.35
CA GLY A 433 -6.87 13.76 15.78
C GLY A 433 -7.46 13.87 14.37
N LYS A 434 -8.00 15.04 14.04
CA LYS A 434 -8.58 15.36 12.71
C LYS A 434 -9.54 14.26 12.21
N ASP A 435 -10.33 13.72 13.12
CA ASP A 435 -11.31 12.64 12.94
C ASP A 435 -10.80 11.32 12.36
N THR A 436 -9.54 11.19 11.96
CA THR A 436 -9.08 10.05 11.14
C THR A 436 -7.70 9.53 11.52
N VAL A 437 -6.99 10.24 12.40
CA VAL A 437 -5.63 9.89 12.83
C VAL A 437 -5.69 9.41 14.28
N LEU A 438 -5.45 8.12 14.51
CA LEU A 438 -5.33 7.59 15.86
C LEU A 438 -4.03 8.09 16.50
N ILE A 439 -4.14 8.69 17.67
CA ILE A 439 -3.02 9.18 18.47
C ILE A 439 -2.69 8.10 19.51
N SER A 440 -1.54 7.44 19.35
CA SER A 440 -1.10 6.35 20.25
C SER A 440 -0.45 6.82 21.54
N PHE A 441 -0.16 8.12 21.65
CA PHE A 441 0.45 8.74 22.82
C PHE A 441 -0.43 9.91 23.24
N PRO A 442 -1.32 9.73 24.23
CA PRO A 442 -2.17 10.82 24.70
C PRO A 442 -1.32 11.91 25.35
N ASP A 443 -1.80 13.16 25.29
CA ASP A 443 -0.98 14.34 25.62
C ASP A 443 -0.40 14.32 27.04
N PHE A 444 -1.10 13.75 28.02
CA PHE A 444 -0.62 13.62 29.39
C PHE A 444 0.66 12.76 29.53
N TYR A 445 1.04 11.97 28.51
CA TYR A 445 2.32 11.25 28.52
C TYR A 445 3.52 12.21 28.61
N VAL A 446 3.35 13.48 28.23
CA VAL A 446 4.38 14.51 28.41
C VAL A 446 4.76 14.70 29.89
N LEU A 447 3.83 14.46 30.82
CA LEU A 447 4.10 14.53 32.26
C LEU A 447 5.12 13.46 32.68
N ILE A 448 4.94 12.24 32.16
CA ILE A 448 5.87 11.12 32.39
C ILE A 448 7.22 11.44 31.74
N LEU A 449 7.19 12.05 30.55
CA LEU A 449 8.39 12.44 29.84
C LEU A 449 9.23 13.45 30.63
N HIS A 450 8.61 14.53 31.08
CA HIS A 450 9.31 15.56 31.87
C HIS A 450 9.88 14.97 33.16
N ALA A 451 9.13 14.09 33.85
CA ALA A 451 9.64 13.36 35.01
C ALA A 451 10.90 12.53 34.66
N MET A 452 10.90 11.80 33.54
CA MET A 452 12.07 11.04 33.10
C MET A 452 13.28 11.93 32.78
N GLN A 453 13.05 13.11 32.20
CA GLN A 453 14.13 14.05 31.83
C GLN A 453 14.72 14.79 33.04
N GLN A 454 13.88 15.19 34.00
CA GLN A 454 14.31 15.96 35.17
C GLN A 454 14.70 15.09 36.36
N THR A 455 14.31 13.81 36.35
CA THR A 455 14.61 12.82 37.41
C THR A 455 14.24 13.32 38.82
N PRO A 456 12.94 13.58 39.09
CA PRO A 456 12.52 14.09 40.39
C PRO A 456 12.75 13.05 41.50
N LYS A 457 12.74 13.48 42.77
CA LYS A 457 13.00 12.66 43.95
C LYS A 457 12.07 11.45 44.06
N ASN A 458 10.84 11.59 43.59
CA ASN A 458 9.80 10.56 43.61
C ASN A 458 9.78 9.67 42.35
N MET A 459 10.79 9.75 41.49
CA MET A 459 10.84 8.99 40.23
C MET A 459 10.74 7.47 40.43
N THR A 460 11.34 6.92 41.49
CA THR A 460 11.24 5.49 41.81
C THR A 460 9.80 5.05 42.01
N ALA A 461 9.02 5.82 42.77
CA ALA A 461 7.61 5.51 43.02
C ALA A 461 6.76 5.62 41.75
N LEU A 462 7.06 6.57 40.86
CA LEU A 462 6.41 6.65 39.55
C LEU A 462 6.74 5.41 38.70
N ASN A 463 8.01 5.01 38.64
CA ASN A 463 8.46 3.85 37.86
C ASN A 463 7.79 2.55 38.32
N GLU A 464 7.66 2.32 39.63
CA GLU A 464 6.96 1.15 40.17
C GLU A 464 5.50 1.07 39.70
N LEU A 465 4.80 2.21 39.70
CA LEU A 465 3.42 2.30 39.20
C LEU A 465 3.35 2.04 37.69
N LEU A 466 4.26 2.63 36.92
CA LEU A 466 4.33 2.44 35.47
C LEU A 466 4.69 0.99 35.09
N ASP A 467 5.57 0.33 35.85
CA ASP A 467 5.92 -1.07 35.64
C ASP A 467 4.76 -2.00 35.92
N LYS A 468 4.02 -1.75 37.01
CA LYS A 468 2.78 -2.47 37.30
C LYS A 468 1.76 -2.34 36.16
N SER A 469 1.56 -1.13 35.65
CA SER A 469 0.62 -0.89 34.55
C SER A 469 1.13 -1.39 33.20
N SER A 470 2.45 -1.44 32.99
CA SER A 470 3.04 -2.08 31.81
C SER A 470 2.78 -3.58 31.80
N ASN A 471 2.93 -4.26 32.94
CA ASN A 471 2.65 -5.69 33.07
C ASN A 471 1.16 -6.00 32.87
N ALA A 472 0.28 -5.06 33.22
CA ALA A 472 -1.16 -5.17 32.99
C ALA A 472 -1.61 -4.77 31.56
N LEU A 473 -0.67 -4.41 30.66
CA LEU A 473 -0.95 -3.89 29.31
C LEU A 473 -1.84 -2.62 29.32
N GLU A 474 -1.77 -1.82 30.38
CA GLU A 474 -2.42 -0.50 30.48
C GLU A 474 -1.52 0.61 29.92
N TYR A 475 -0.20 0.42 30.04
CA TYR A 475 0.84 1.35 29.60
C TYR A 475 1.80 0.64 28.65
N ASP A 476 1.85 1.04 27.38
CA ASP A 476 2.77 0.42 26.42
C ASP A 476 4.20 0.94 26.59
N LYS A 477 4.87 0.46 27.65
CA LYS A 477 6.23 0.90 28.00
C LYS A 477 7.24 0.60 26.90
N LYS A 478 7.11 -0.50 26.14
CA LYS A 478 8.13 -0.91 25.16
C LYS A 478 8.17 0.00 23.94
N ARG A 479 7.01 0.38 23.43
CA ARG A 479 6.87 1.15 22.19
C ARG A 479 6.38 2.58 22.49
N ASN A 480 6.71 3.11 23.68
CA ASN A 480 6.45 4.49 24.07
C ASN A 480 7.48 5.44 23.42
N PHE A 481 7.03 6.63 23.03
CA PHE A 481 7.88 7.73 22.58
C PHE A 481 9.00 8.09 23.57
N ASN A 482 8.79 7.88 24.87
CA ASN A 482 9.81 8.14 25.89
C ASN A 482 11.08 7.28 25.72
N ASN A 483 11.00 6.12 25.06
CA ASN A 483 12.18 5.30 24.73
C ASN A 483 12.91 5.78 23.45
N ILE A 484 12.32 6.71 22.70
CA ILE A 484 12.80 7.20 21.40
C ILE A 484 13.67 8.47 21.56
N LEU A 485 13.79 9.02 22.76
CA LEU A 485 14.59 10.21 23.05
C LEU A 485 16.09 9.92 23.16
N GLY A 486 16.64 9.28 22.12
CA GLY A 486 17.59 9.94 21.24
C GLY A 486 19.01 10.28 21.70
N ALA A 487 19.33 10.30 23.00
CA ALA A 487 20.71 10.60 23.42
C ALA A 487 21.73 9.55 22.94
N GLY A 488 21.27 8.35 22.57
CA GLY A 488 22.09 7.24 22.06
C GLY A 488 21.65 6.65 20.71
N SER A 489 20.80 7.33 19.93
CA SER A 489 20.43 6.79 18.61
C SER A 489 21.58 6.93 17.61
N CYS A 490 21.81 5.86 16.86
CA CYS A 490 22.70 5.86 15.70
C CYS A 490 22.12 6.57 14.49
N PHE A 491 20.79 6.75 14.42
CA PHE A 491 20.10 7.31 13.28
C PHE A 491 19.64 8.75 13.54
N ARG A 492 19.93 9.64 12.60
CA ARG A 492 19.50 11.05 12.67
C ARG A 492 18.80 11.47 11.39
N ILE A 493 17.80 12.33 11.53
CA ILE A 493 17.06 12.92 10.43
C ILE A 493 17.34 14.41 10.43
N TYR A 494 17.96 14.88 9.35
CA TYR A 494 18.35 16.29 9.19
C TYR A 494 18.06 16.72 7.75
N LYS A 495 17.34 17.85 7.58
CA LYS A 495 16.86 18.35 6.28
C LYS A 495 16.16 17.29 5.42
N GLY A 496 15.33 16.45 6.07
CA GLY A 496 14.59 15.37 5.41
C GLY A 496 15.44 14.19 4.95
N ASN A 497 16.73 14.14 5.29
CA ASN A 497 17.62 13.02 4.99
C ASN A 497 17.85 12.14 6.21
N LEU A 498 17.93 10.83 6.01
CA LEU A 498 18.31 9.86 7.03
C LEU A 498 19.83 9.62 7.01
N TYR A 499 20.45 9.76 8.17
CA TYR A 499 21.87 9.57 8.41
C TYR A 499 22.10 8.45 9.42
N ASN A 500 23.22 7.72 9.26
CA ASN A 500 23.76 6.81 10.28
C ASN A 500 25.06 7.39 10.84
N SER A 501 25.24 7.38 12.16
CA SER A 501 26.53 7.73 12.78
C SER A 501 27.65 6.86 12.22
N LYS A 502 28.80 7.46 11.90
CA LYS A 502 30.01 6.70 11.50
C LYS A 502 30.55 5.81 12.62
N SER A 503 30.21 6.11 13.87
CA SER A 503 30.57 5.29 15.03
C SER A 503 29.68 4.07 15.23
N CYS A 504 28.61 3.92 14.43
CA CYS A 504 27.61 2.86 14.58
C CYS A 504 27.62 1.86 13.43
N GLY A 505 27.32 0.60 13.75
CA GLY A 505 26.97 -0.41 12.75
C GLY A 505 25.67 -0.06 12.02
N ARG A 506 25.47 -0.64 10.84
CA ARG A 506 24.24 -0.45 10.05
C ARG A 506 23.18 -1.50 10.43
N ASN A 507 22.00 -1.05 10.82
CA ASN A 507 20.83 -1.90 11.07
C ASN A 507 19.79 -1.71 9.96
N ASP A 508 19.78 -2.60 8.96
CA ASP A 508 18.89 -2.48 7.80
C ASP A 508 17.40 -2.58 8.13
N LEU A 509 17.02 -3.34 9.17
CA LEU A 509 15.63 -3.46 9.58
C LEU A 509 15.12 -2.12 10.15
N GLU A 510 15.94 -1.47 10.96
CA GLU A 510 15.63 -0.17 11.53
C GLU A 510 15.57 0.92 10.46
N VAL A 511 16.52 0.94 9.52
CA VAL A 511 16.45 1.83 8.33
C VAL A 511 15.13 1.65 7.57
N ARG A 512 14.69 0.40 7.36
CA ARG A 512 13.41 0.11 6.69
C ARG A 512 12.21 0.60 7.50
N LYS A 513 12.22 0.42 8.83
CA LYS A 513 11.18 0.91 9.74
C LYS A 513 11.09 2.44 9.72
N ILE A 514 12.23 3.13 9.83
CA ILE A 514 12.31 4.59 9.75
C ILE A 514 11.80 5.07 8.39
N SER A 515 12.32 4.52 7.29
CA SER A 515 11.89 4.87 5.94
C SER A 515 10.38 4.67 5.74
N PHE A 516 9.83 3.57 6.27
CA PHE A 516 8.41 3.31 6.22
C PHE A 516 7.58 4.38 6.93
N LYS A 517 8.04 4.94 8.07
CA LYS A 517 7.33 6.02 8.78
C LYS A 517 6.99 7.19 7.85
N PHE A 518 7.93 7.56 6.97
CA PHE A 518 7.80 8.67 6.03
C PHE A 518 7.07 8.29 4.74
N ASN A 519 7.00 7.00 4.42
CA ASN A 519 6.26 6.47 3.28
C ASN A 519 5.24 5.42 3.71
N ASN A 520 4.27 5.85 4.52
CA ASN A 520 3.23 5.01 5.10
C ASN A 520 1.86 5.31 4.46
N PRO A 521 1.60 4.86 3.22
CA PRO A 521 0.40 5.23 2.45
C PRO A 521 -0.92 4.71 3.06
N HIS A 522 -0.83 3.85 4.07
CA HIS A 522 -1.95 3.17 4.69
C HIS A 522 -2.14 3.55 6.17
N GLY A 523 -1.30 4.44 6.71
CA GLY A 523 -1.42 4.96 8.07
C GLY A 523 -1.32 3.87 9.14
N PHE A 524 -0.43 2.89 8.96
CA PHE A 524 -0.09 1.90 9.99
C PHE A 524 0.69 2.54 11.13
N ILE A 525 0.42 2.18 12.39
CA ILE A 525 1.12 2.76 13.54
C ILE A 525 1.97 1.67 14.17
N MET A 526 3.27 1.70 13.90
CA MET A 526 4.21 0.63 14.26
C MET A 526 5.36 1.18 15.10
N ASP A 527 6.16 0.30 15.70
CA ASP A 527 7.45 0.71 16.22
C ASP A 527 8.41 0.99 15.04
N TYR A 528 8.76 2.27 14.86
CA TYR A 528 9.63 2.72 13.78
C TYR A 528 11.12 2.68 14.13
N GLY A 529 11.50 2.20 15.32
CA GLY A 529 12.88 2.23 15.80
C GLY A 529 13.28 3.57 16.41
N ASN A 530 14.55 3.68 16.76
CA ASN A 530 15.10 4.81 17.51
C ASN A 530 15.84 5.77 16.57
N PHE A 531 15.41 7.02 16.49
CA PHE A 531 16.07 8.06 15.69
C PHE A 531 15.80 9.45 16.25
N VAL A 532 16.72 10.37 15.99
CA VAL A 532 16.58 11.79 16.36
C VAL A 532 16.18 12.60 15.13
N ILE A 533 15.17 13.46 15.26
CA ILE A 533 14.88 14.50 14.27
C ILE A 533 15.52 15.78 14.77
N GLU A 534 16.34 16.38 13.93
CA GLU A 534 17.20 17.51 14.28
C GLU A 534 16.67 18.76 13.61
N ALA A 535 16.39 19.77 14.44
CA ALA A 535 15.89 21.06 13.98
C ALA A 535 16.91 21.72 13.06
N TYR A 536 16.43 22.42 12.05
CA TYR A 536 17.32 23.13 11.14
C TYR A 536 17.94 24.36 11.82
N ASP A 537 19.28 24.38 11.93
CA ASP A 537 20.00 25.58 12.37
C ASP A 537 20.07 26.61 11.24
N ALA A 538 19.04 27.43 11.14
CA ALA A 538 18.97 28.53 10.18
C ALA A 538 20.04 29.61 10.40
N LYS A 539 20.63 29.71 11.60
CA LYS A 539 21.64 30.73 11.92
C LYS A 539 23.03 30.33 11.40
N ASN A 540 23.38 29.04 11.50
CA ASN A 540 24.68 28.52 11.06
C ASN A 540 24.57 27.24 10.21
N PRO A 541 23.89 27.30 9.04
CA PRO A 541 23.56 26.10 8.27
C PRO A 541 24.79 25.36 7.74
N LYS A 542 25.85 26.09 7.40
CA LYS A 542 27.12 25.50 6.91
C LYS A 542 27.80 24.66 7.99
N THR A 543 27.86 25.16 9.22
CA THR A 543 28.47 24.45 10.35
C THR A 543 27.72 23.16 10.66
N ALA A 544 26.39 23.20 10.64
CA ALA A 544 25.56 22.00 10.80
C ALA A 544 25.79 21.00 9.65
N ASP A 545 25.81 21.47 8.39
CA ASP A 545 26.05 20.60 7.22
C ASP A 545 27.44 19.95 7.26
N ASP A 546 28.48 20.70 7.62
CA ASP A 546 29.85 20.21 7.77
C ASP A 546 29.93 19.17 8.90
N TYR A 547 29.28 19.42 10.05
CA TYR A 547 29.18 18.47 11.15
C TYR A 547 28.55 17.13 10.71
N TYR A 548 27.46 17.17 9.95
CA TYR A 548 26.82 15.95 9.44
C TYR A 548 27.70 15.19 8.45
N LYS A 549 28.41 15.90 7.57
CA LYS A 549 29.34 15.31 6.61
C LYS A 549 30.52 14.62 7.30
N GLU A 550 31.03 15.23 8.37
CA GLU A 550 32.16 14.71 9.14
C GLU A 550 31.78 13.49 10.00
N ASN A 551 30.62 13.52 10.66
CA ASN A 551 30.27 12.55 11.69
C ASN A 551 29.29 11.45 11.24
N TYR A 552 28.61 11.64 10.11
CA TYR A 552 27.55 10.73 9.67
C TYR A 552 27.68 10.30 8.21
N ASN A 553 27.11 9.13 7.91
CA ASN A 553 26.94 8.61 6.56
C ASN A 553 25.50 8.84 6.12
N LEU A 554 25.30 9.51 4.97
CA LEU A 554 23.99 9.64 4.35
C LEU A 554 23.49 8.25 3.91
N ILE A 555 22.28 7.89 4.34
CA ILE A 555 21.64 6.64 3.93
C ILE A 555 20.72 6.91 2.74
N MET A 556 19.75 7.81 2.91
CA MET A 556 18.76 8.14 1.89
C MET A 556 18.00 9.42 2.21
N LYS A 557 17.34 10.00 1.20
CA LYS A 557 16.36 11.06 1.38
C LYS A 557 15.00 10.48 1.76
N LEU A 558 14.36 11.02 2.79
CA LEU A 558 13.06 10.57 3.31
C LEU A 558 11.91 11.46 2.84
N THR A 559 12.09 12.78 2.86
CA THR A 559 11.05 13.76 2.47
C THR A 559 11.67 15.06 1.98
N ASP A 560 10.97 15.76 1.10
CA ASP A 560 11.25 17.15 0.73
C ASP A 560 10.62 18.15 1.70
N ASP A 561 9.54 17.76 2.36
CA ASP A 561 8.77 18.58 3.30
C ASP A 561 9.32 18.41 4.74
N TRP A 562 10.55 18.85 4.95
CA TRP A 562 11.21 18.74 6.26
C TRP A 562 10.92 19.92 7.18
N GLU A 563 10.49 21.06 6.64
CA GLU A 563 10.05 22.23 7.40
C GLU A 563 8.81 21.93 8.27
N PHE A 564 8.09 20.82 8.01
CA PHE A 564 7.01 20.34 8.87
C PHE A 564 7.45 20.09 10.32
N TYR A 565 8.71 19.69 10.53
CA TYR A 565 9.22 19.42 11.89
C TYR A 565 9.66 20.68 12.65
N ASP A 566 9.75 21.81 11.96
CA ASP A 566 10.10 23.11 12.54
C ASP A 566 8.85 23.99 12.83
N LYS A 567 7.65 23.53 12.44
CA LYS A 567 6.34 24.17 12.70
C LYS A 567 5.59 23.42 13.79
#